data_AF-A0A1N7D759-F1
#
_entry.id   AF-A0A1N7D759-F1
#
_cell.length_a   1.000
_cell.length_b   1.000
_cell.length_c   1.000
_cell.angle_alpha   90.00
_cell.angle_beta   90.00
_cell.angle_gamma   90.00
#
_symmetry.space_group_name_H-M   'P 1'
#
loop_
_entity.id
_entity.type
_entity.pdbx_description
1 polymer ?
#
loop_
_entity_poly.entity_id
_entity_poly.type
_entity_poly.pdbx_seq_one_letter_code
_entity_poly.pdbx_strand_id
1 'polypeptide(L)' 'MTQKELANLCGMGQSTLARFETGGVAEFGSRKLLRLLEVLGYGMDFVPMKREFTLDDALAERQRAFEGVGGVQR' A
#
# COMPACT_ATOMS: atom_id res chain seq x y z
N MET A 1 20.59 13.54 -6.15
CA MET A 1 20.84 12.82 -4.88
C MET A 1 21.22 11.39 -5.22
N THR A 2 22.37 10.94 -4.73
CA THR A 2 22.84 9.55 -4.83
C THR A 2 22.26 8.70 -3.69
N GLN A 3 22.28 7.37 -3.84
CA GLN A 3 21.81 6.45 -2.79
C GLN A 3 22.65 6.56 -1.50
N LYS A 4 23.95 6.85 -1.63
CA LYS A 4 24.83 7.10 -0.47
C LYS A 4 24.42 8.37 0.29
N GLU A 5 24.14 9.45 -0.43
CA GLU A 5 23.66 10.70 0.16
C GLU A 5 22.29 10.52 0.84
N LEU A 6 21.37 9.82 0.18
CA LEU A 6 20.05 9.51 0.73
C LEU A 6 20.16 8.68 2.01
N ALA A 7 20.95 7.61 1.99
CA ALA A 7 21.17 6.77 3.18
C ALA A 7 21.71 7.57 4.36
N ASN A 8 22.67 8.48 4.11
CA ASN A 8 23.21 9.37 5.12
C ASN A 8 22.14 10.33 5.68
N LEU A 9 21.33 10.97 4.83
CA LEU A 9 20.23 11.85 5.25
C LEU A 9 19.17 11.12 6.09
N CYS A 10 19.00 9.82 5.84
CA CYS A 10 18.08 8.94 6.55
C CYS A 10 18.72 8.29 7.80
N GLY A 11 20.00 8.53 8.07
CA GLY A 11 20.71 7.94 9.22
C GLY A 11 20.87 6.43 9.14
N MET A 12 21.04 5.87 7.93
CA MET A 12 21.22 4.43 7.71
C MET A 12 22.40 4.13 6.78
N GLY A 13 22.90 2.89 6.80
CA GLY A 13 23.94 2.46 5.87
C GLY A 13 23.42 2.31 4.45
N GLN A 14 24.23 2.69 3.44
CA GLN A 14 23.86 2.55 2.03
C GLN A 14 23.54 1.08 1.64
N SER A 15 24.21 0.10 2.22
CA SER A 15 23.89 -1.32 2.02
C SER A 15 22.51 -1.72 2.56
N THR A 16 22.03 -1.06 3.62
CA THR A 16 20.67 -1.27 4.15
C THR A 16 19.64 -0.74 3.17
N LEU A 17 19.85 0.47 2.63
CA LEU A 17 18.97 1.07 1.63
C LEU A 17 18.95 0.24 0.34
N ALA A 18 20.12 -0.21 -0.15
CA ALA A 18 20.22 -1.05 -1.34
C ALA A 18 19.47 -2.39 -1.19
N ARG A 19 19.56 -3.03 -0.01
CA ARG A 19 18.79 -4.25 0.27
C ARG A 19 17.29 -3.97 0.37
N PHE A 20 16.90 -2.84 0.93
CA PHE A 20 15.49 -2.43 0.97
C PHE A 20 14.91 -2.28 -0.43
N GLU A 21 15.60 -1.55 -1.31
CA GLU A 21 15.16 -1.31 -2.69
C GLU A 21 15.08 -2.60 -3.54
N THR A 22 15.94 -3.58 -3.24
CA THR A 22 15.99 -4.86 -3.97
C THR A 22 15.14 -5.97 -3.32
N GLY A 23 14.40 -5.67 -2.25
CA GLY A 23 13.60 -6.66 -1.51
C GLY A 23 14.44 -7.66 -0.70
N GLY A 24 15.73 -7.41 -0.52
CA GLY A 24 16.68 -8.28 0.17
C GLY A 24 16.69 -8.15 1.69
N VAL A 25 15.74 -7.43 2.31
CA VAL A 25 15.58 -7.32 3.77
C VAL A 25 14.34 -8.09 4.21
N ALA A 26 14.52 -8.95 5.22
CA ALA A 26 13.41 -9.66 5.87
C ALA A 26 12.52 -8.72 6.70
N GLU A 27 13.10 -7.64 7.25
CA GLU A 27 12.39 -6.63 8.01
C GLU A 27 12.96 -5.24 7.71
N PHE A 28 12.07 -4.24 7.62
CA PHE A 28 12.43 -2.84 7.54
C PHE A 28 11.54 -2.02 8.49
N GLY A 29 12.15 -1.51 9.56
CA GLY A 29 11.41 -0.82 10.62
C GLY A 29 10.66 0.42 10.12
N SER A 30 9.43 0.61 10.59
CA SER A 30 8.54 1.71 10.19
C SER A 30 9.18 3.10 10.34
N ARG A 31 9.97 3.33 11.40
CA ARG A 31 10.72 4.58 11.58
C ARG A 31 11.69 4.87 10.43
N LYS A 32 12.40 3.85 9.93
CA LYS A 32 13.32 3.99 8.80
C LYS A 32 12.56 4.32 7.52
N LEU A 33 11.41 3.68 7.33
CA LEU A 33 10.53 3.92 6.18
C LEU A 33 9.97 5.34 6.19
N LEU A 34 9.40 5.78 7.33
CA LEU A 34 8.88 7.13 7.48
C LEU A 34 9.97 8.18 7.27
N ARG A 35 11.17 7.97 7.81
CA ARG A 35 12.30 8.89 7.60
C ARG A 35 12.73 8.95 6.13
N LEU A 36 12.76 7.80 5.44
CA LEU A 36 13.08 7.73 4.02
C LEU A 36 12.07 8.51 3.17
N LEU A 37 10.78 8.32 3.45
CA LEU A 37 9.70 9.03 2.77
C LEU A 37 9.76 10.54 3.04
N GLU A 38 10.00 10.96 4.29
CA GLU A 38 10.15 12.36 4.67
C GLU A 38 11.28 13.05 3.90
N VAL A 39 12.47 12.43 3.81
CA VAL A 39 13.61 12.98 3.06
C VAL A 39 13.31 13.09 1.56
N LEU A 40 12.50 12.18 1.03
CA LEU A 40 12.07 12.19 -0.37
C LEU A 40 10.86 13.09 -0.64
N GLY A 41 10.23 13.66 0.39
CA GLY A 41 9.04 14.50 0.26
C GLY A 41 7.75 13.72 -0.04
N TYR A 42 7.68 12.44 0.35
CA TYR A 42 6.50 11.60 0.16
C TYR A 42 5.76 11.33 1.47
N GLY A 43 4.44 11.14 1.35
CA GLY A 43 3.58 10.60 2.41
C GLY A 43 3.34 9.09 2.25
N MET A 44 2.65 8.50 3.23
CA MET A 44 2.20 7.11 3.18
C MET A 44 0.70 7.06 3.47
N ASP A 45 -0.04 6.41 2.58
CA ASP A 45 -1.43 6.04 2.80
C ASP A 45 -1.53 4.56 3.15
N PHE A 46 -2.41 4.23 4.08
CA PHE A 46 -2.70 2.86 4.45
C PHE A 46 -3.95 2.40 3.71
N VAL A 47 -3.82 1.31 2.96
CA VAL A 47 -4.96 0.64 2.32
C VAL A 47 -5.25 -0.67 3.03
N PRO A 48 -6.52 -1.02 3.28
CA PRO A 48 -6.87 -2.31 3.85
C PRO A 48 -6.35 -3.45 2.97
N MET A 49 -5.58 -4.38 3.56
CA MET A 49 -5.03 -5.54 2.85
C MET A 49 -6.12 -6.51 2.38
N LYS A 50 -7.27 -6.52 3.08
CA LYS A 50 -8.50 -7.16 2.65
C LYS A 50 -9.63 -6.16 2.78
N ARG A 51 -10.47 -6.05 1.74
CA ARG A 51 -11.76 -5.38 1.84
C ARG A 51 -12.67 -6.30 2.66
N GLU A 52 -13.03 -5.88 3.86
CA GLU A 52 -14.12 -6.53 4.58
C GLU A 52 -15.41 -6.32 3.79
N PHE A 53 -16.22 -7.37 3.67
CA PHE A 53 -17.51 -7.28 3.00
C PHE A 53 -18.41 -6.32 3.79
N THR A 54 -18.84 -5.26 3.13
CA THR A 54 -19.64 -4.19 3.75
C THR A 54 -21.14 -4.40 3.53
N LEU A 55 -21.96 -3.66 4.28
CA LEU A 55 -23.40 -3.60 4.01
C LEU A 55 -23.70 -3.01 2.61
N ASP A 56 -22.85 -2.11 2.13
CA ASP A 56 -22.94 -1.57 0.77
C ASP A 56 -22.68 -2.66 -0.28
N ASP A 57 -21.73 -3.57 -0.01
CA ASP A 57 -21.49 -4.74 -0.87
C ASP A 57 -22.71 -5.67 -0.90
N ALA A 58 -23.34 -5.92 0.26
CA ALA A 58 -24.58 -6.69 0.36
C ALA A 58 -25.75 -6.03 -0.37
N LEU A 59 -25.88 -4.70 -0.25
CA LEU A 59 -26.93 -3.94 -0.92
C LEU A 59 -26.74 -3.96 -2.44
N ALA A 60 -25.51 -3.75 -2.92
CA ALA A 60 -25.18 -3.80 -4.35
C ALA A 60 -25.37 -5.21 -4.93
N GLU A 61 -25.04 -6.27 -4.18
CA GLU A 61 -25.31 -7.65 -4.58
C GLU A 61 -26.82 -7.92 -4.69
N ARG A 62 -27.61 -7.47 -3.71
CA ARG A 62 -29.06 -7.56 -3.79
C ARG A 62 -29.60 -6.80 -5.01
N GLN A 63 -29.18 -5.55 -5.25
CA GLN A 63 -29.62 -4.78 -6.41
C GLN A 63 -29.32 -5.51 -7.74
N ARG A 64 -28.10 -6.03 -7.90
CA ARG A 64 -27.73 -6.85 -9.07
C ARG A 64 -28.59 -8.11 -9.22
N ALA A 65 -28.91 -8.78 -8.12
CA ALA A 65 -29.79 -9.95 -8.13
C ALA A 65 -31.22 -9.58 -8.56
N PHE A 66 -31.74 -8.44 -8.11
CA PHE A 66 -33.06 -7.94 -8.53
C PHE A 66 -33.08 -7.53 -10.01
N GLU A 67 -32.03 -6.89 -10.51
CA GLU A 67 -31.91 -6.50 -11.93
C GLU A 67 -31.81 -7.72 -12.86
N GLY A 68 -31.09 -8.77 -12.44
CA GLY A 68 -31.00 -10.03 -13.18
C GLY A 68 -32.31 -10.82 -13.27
N VAL A 69 -33.19 -10.66 -12.27
CA VAL A 69 -34.52 -11.31 -12.25
C VAL A 69 -35.54 -10.58 -13.14
N GLY A 70 -35.35 -9.28 -13.39
CA GLY A 70 -36.21 -8.49 -14.30
C GLY A 70 -35.95 -8.70 -15.80
N GLY A 71 -34.89 -9.43 -16.17
CA GLY A 71 -34.46 -9.64 -17.56
C GLY A 71 -35.04 -10.86 -18.27
N VAL A 72 -35.76 -11.75 -17.57
CA VAL A 72 -36.35 -12.97 -18.16
C VAL A 72 -37.87 -12.80 -18.31
N GLN A 73 -38.28 -11.97 -19.27
CA GLN A 73 -39.59 -12.11 -19.89
C GLN A 73 -39.55 -11.49 -21.30
N ARG A 74 -39.20 -12.31 -22.30
CA ARG A 74 -39.70 -12.20 -23.67
C ARG A 74 -39.95 -13.58 -24.21
#